data_AF-A0A7W8U655-F1
#
_entry.id   AF-A0A7W8U655-F1
#
_cell.length_a   1.000
_cell.length_b   1.000
_cell.length_c   1.000
_cell.angle_alpha   90.00
_cell.angle_beta   90.00
_cell.angle_gamma   90.00
#
_symmetry.space_group_name_H-M   'P 1'
#
loop_
_entity.id
_entity.type
_entity.pdbx_description
1 polymer ?
#
loop_
_entity_poly.entity_id
_entity_poly.type
_entity_poly.pdbx_seq_one_letter_code
_entity_poly.pdbx_strand_id
1 'polypeptide(L)'
;MTTAHTRIKPAVHFTLALTSLALAGFFSFAWYERYWKWRECFNSEGRCYDPVDGIMVAQAGPVWGSLALGFLVLAVVFVVRHQRSRRTVHRRH
;
A
#
# COMPACT_ATOMS: atom_id res chain seq x y z
N MET A 1 -34.42 2.38 -19.49
CA MET A 1 -33.40 2.83 -18.52
C MET A 1 -32.03 2.36 -19.01
N THR A 2 -31.27 3.22 -19.66
CA THR A 2 -29.91 2.93 -20.14
C THR A 2 -28.92 3.32 -19.04
N THR A 3 -28.32 2.32 -18.41
CA THR A 3 -27.25 2.48 -17.42
C THR A 3 -26.01 3.04 -18.14
N ALA A 4 -25.74 4.32 -17.96
CA ALA A 4 -24.49 4.93 -18.41
C ALA A 4 -23.34 4.32 -17.59
N HIS A 5 -22.71 3.27 -18.11
CA HIS A 5 -21.44 2.80 -17.58
C HIS A 5 -20.40 3.90 -17.80
N THR A 6 -20.11 4.66 -16.75
CA THR A 6 -19.01 5.63 -16.73
C THR A 6 -17.73 4.90 -17.11
N ARG A 7 -17.28 5.08 -18.36
CA ARG A 7 -16.01 4.53 -18.83
C ARG A 7 -14.90 5.26 -18.10
N ILE A 8 -14.38 4.66 -17.04
CA ILE A 8 -13.22 5.17 -16.30
C ILE A 8 -12.06 5.27 -17.29
N LYS A 9 -11.52 6.47 -17.45
CA LYS A 9 -10.43 6.74 -18.41
C LYS A 9 -9.16 5.99 -17.95
N PRO A 10 -8.34 5.44 -18.87
CA PRO A 10 -7.12 4.74 -18.50
C PRO A 10 -6.15 5.62 -17.69
N ALA A 11 -6.16 6.94 -17.88
CA ALA A 11 -5.39 7.89 -17.08
C ALA A 11 -5.74 7.81 -15.58
N VAL A 12 -7.01 7.59 -15.22
CA VAL A 12 -7.45 7.48 -13.83
C VAL A 12 -6.84 6.25 -13.16
N HIS A 13 -6.85 5.09 -13.84
CA HIS A 13 -6.20 3.88 -13.31
C HIS A 13 -4.69 4.07 -13.12
N PHE A 14 -4.05 4.85 -13.98
CA PHE A 14 -2.63 5.15 -13.82
C PHE A 14 -2.36 6.05 -12.61
N THR A 15 -3.14 7.12 -12.43
CA THR A 15 -3.04 7.98 -11.25
C THR A 15 -3.32 7.21 -9.96
N LEU A 16 -4.34 6.34 -9.95
CA LEU A 16 -4.67 5.48 -8.81
C LEU A 16 -3.55 4.47 -8.52
N ALA A 17 -2.90 3.93 -9.55
CA ALA A 17 -1.75 3.04 -9.38
C ALA A 17 -0.57 3.76 -8.71
N LEU A 18 -0.20 4.95 -9.21
CA LEU A 18 0.92 5.72 -8.66
C LEU A 18 0.67 6.14 -7.21
N THR A 19 -0.52 6.65 -6.91
CA THR A 19 -0.89 7.05 -5.54
C THR A 19 -0.90 5.86 -4.59
N SER A 20 -1.47 4.73 -5.00
CA SER A 20 -1.46 3.50 -4.19
C SER A 20 -0.04 2.98 -3.97
N LEU A 21 0.84 3.06 -4.98
CA LEU A 21 2.23 2.64 -4.85
C LEU A 21 3.01 3.53 -3.88
N ALA A 22 2.80 4.85 -3.94
CA ALA A 22 3.42 5.79 -3.00
C ALA A 22 2.97 5.52 -1.56
N LEU A 23 1.68 5.28 -1.35
CA LEU A 23 1.14 4.90 -0.03
C LEU A 23 1.69 3.57 0.45
N ALA A 24 1.81 2.56 -0.42
CA ALA A 24 2.43 1.28 -0.08
C ALA A 24 3.88 1.47 0.39
N GLY A 25 4.66 2.29 -0.30
CA GLY A 25 6.02 2.65 0.11
C GLY A 25 6.07 3.35 1.47
N PHE A 26 5.22 4.36 1.68
CA PHE A 26 5.12 5.07 2.96
C PHE A 26 4.76 4.13 4.12
N PHE A 27 3.75 3.27 3.96
CA PHE A 27 3.37 2.33 5.02
C PHE A 27 4.39 1.21 5.22
N SER A 28 5.11 0.80 4.17
CA SER A 28 6.23 -0.13 4.30
C SER A 28 7.36 0.47 5.13
N PHE A 29 7.67 1.76 4.91
CA PHE A 29 8.62 2.50 5.72
C PHE A 29 8.15 2.64 7.17
N ALA A 30 6.88 2.98 7.41
CA ALA A 30 6.32 3.02 8.76
C ALA A 30 6.36 1.65 9.45
N TRP A 31 6.10 0.57 8.72
CA TRP A 31 6.21 -0.80 9.23
C TRP A 31 7.65 -1.14 9.62
N TYR A 32 8.63 -0.69 8.85
CA TYR A 32 10.04 -0.85 9.19
C TYR A 32 10.39 -0.11 10.50
N GLU A 33 10.08 1.19 10.57
CA GLU A 33 10.41 2.05 11.72
C GLU A 33 9.69 1.64 13.01
N ARG A 34 8.43 1.22 12.92
CA ARG A 34 7.58 0.93 14.08
C ARG A 34 7.54 -0.53 14.50
N TYR A 35 8.03 -1.45 13.67
CA TYR A 35 7.94 -2.87 13.95
C TYR A 35 9.20 -3.64 13.56
N TRP A 36 9.59 -3.64 12.27
CA TRP A 36 10.64 -4.56 11.81
C TRP A 36 11.98 -4.31 12.49
N LYS A 37 12.36 -3.04 12.66
CA LYS A 37 13.57 -2.61 13.39
C LYS A 37 13.62 -3.15 14.83
N TRP A 38 12.46 -3.30 15.49
CA TRP A 38 12.32 -3.64 16.92
C TRP A 38 11.81 -5.06 17.17
N ARG A 39 11.65 -5.88 16.12
CA ARG A 39 10.92 -7.15 16.16
C ARG A 39 11.48 -8.15 17.18
N GLU A 40 12.76 -8.03 17.55
CA GLU A 40 13.47 -8.92 18.49
C GLU A 40 13.49 -8.37 19.93
N CYS A 41 13.04 -7.12 20.15
CA CYS A 41 13.05 -6.45 21.45
C CYS A 41 11.69 -6.51 22.17
N PHE A 42 10.58 -6.70 21.44
CA PHE A 42 9.25 -6.68 22.03
C PHE A 42 9.07 -7.78 23.08
N ASN A 43 8.59 -7.38 24.27
CA ASN A 43 8.22 -8.30 25.34
C ASN A 43 6.83 -8.95 25.10
N SER A 44 6.34 -9.71 26.07
CA SER A 44 5.01 -10.35 26.00
C SER A 44 3.83 -9.37 25.90
N GLU A 45 4.03 -8.09 26.20
CA GLU A 45 3.03 -7.02 26.06
C GLU A 45 3.14 -6.28 24.72
N GLY A 46 4.10 -6.65 23.86
CA GLY A 46 4.36 -5.95 22.60
C GLY A 46 5.01 -4.59 22.79
N ARG A 47 5.80 -4.38 23.86
CA ARG A 47 6.53 -3.12 24.12
C ARG A 47 8.03 -3.34 24.04
N CYS A 48 8.74 -2.35 23.51
CA CYS A 48 10.20 -2.30 23.46
C CYS A 48 10.67 -0.93 23.95
N TYR A 49 11.72 -0.91 24.77
CA TYR A 49 12.35 0.32 25.23
C TYR A 49 13.50 0.71 24.32
N ASP A 50 13.48 1.93 23.80
CA ASP A 50 14.61 2.52 23.08
C ASP A 50 15.52 3.25 24.08
N PRO A 51 16.74 2.75 24.35
CA PRO A 51 17.65 3.39 25.28
C PRO A 51 18.29 4.67 24.73
N VAL A 52 18.26 4.89 23.41
CA VAL A 52 18.86 6.07 22.77
C VAL A 52 17.92 7.27 22.95
N ASP A 53 16.66 7.09 22.58
CA ASP A 53 15.65 8.14 22.62
C ASP A 53 14.87 8.18 23.95
N GLY A 54 15.03 7.15 24.80
CA GLY A 54 14.36 7.04 26.10
C GLY A 54 12.86 6.79 26.00
N ILE A 55 12.38 6.26 24.87
CA ILE A 55 10.94 6.09 24.60
C ILE A 55 10.52 4.62 24.59
N MET A 56 9.24 4.38 24.88
CA MET A 56 8.61 3.07 24.72
C MET A 56 7.93 2.96 23.36
N VAL A 57 8.39 2.03 22.53
CA VAL A 57 7.79 1.69 21.25
C VAL A 57 6.77 0.58 21.44
N ALA A 58 5.55 0.79 20.95
CA ALA A 58 4.49 -0.23 20.95
C ALA A 58 4.44 -0.96 19.61
N GLN A 59 4.19 -2.27 19.67
CA GLN A 59 4.05 -3.13 18.49
C GLN A 59 2.85 -2.69 17.65
N ALA A 60 3.14 -2.16 16.47
CA ALA A 60 2.12 -1.77 15.48
C ALA A 60 2.28 -2.53 14.16
N GLY A 61 3.01 -3.65 14.17
CA GLY A 61 3.34 -4.45 12.99
C GLY A 61 2.14 -4.86 12.14
N PRO A 62 1.08 -5.47 12.72
CA PRO A 62 -0.10 -5.85 11.96
C PRO A 62 -0.80 -4.67 11.28
N VAL A 63 -0.86 -3.50 11.94
CA VAL A 63 -1.51 -2.30 11.39
C VAL A 63 -0.75 -1.77 10.20
N TRP A 64 0.54 -1.47 10.36
CA TRP A 64 1.33 -0.88 9.27
C TRP A 64 1.59 -1.87 8.13
N GLY A 65 1.82 -3.14 8.46
CA GLY A 65 2.04 -4.20 7.48
C GLY A 65 0.80 -4.50 6.64
N SER A 66 -0.39 -4.54 7.26
CA SER A 66 -1.65 -4.75 6.52
C SER A 66 -1.97 -3.59 5.59
N LEU A 67 -1.73 -2.34 6.03
CA LEU A 67 -1.86 -1.16 5.17
C LEU A 67 -0.88 -1.20 4.00
N ALA A 68 0.40 -1.49 4.26
CA ALA A 68 1.43 -1.60 3.22
C ALA A 68 1.03 -2.63 2.16
N LEU A 69 0.63 -3.83 2.60
CA LEU A 69 0.19 -4.90 1.71
C LEU A 69 -1.07 -4.53 0.94
N GLY A 70 -2.07 -3.94 1.60
CA GLY A 70 -3.33 -3.54 0.98
C GLY A 70 -3.12 -2.52 -0.16
N PHE A 71 -2.33 -1.48 0.08
CA PHE A 71 -2.01 -0.49 -0.95
C PHE A 71 -1.15 -1.05 -2.08
N LEU A 72 -0.23 -1.98 -1.79
CA LEU A 72 0.54 -2.68 -2.82
C LEU A 72 -0.38 -3.49 -3.74
N VAL A 73 -1.33 -4.24 -3.17
CA VAL A 73 -2.33 -5.00 -3.95
C VAL A 73 -3.17 -4.05 -4.81
N LEU A 74 -3.62 -2.92 -4.27
CA LEU A 74 -4.36 -1.92 -5.04
C LEU A 74 -3.55 -1.36 -6.21
N ALA A 75 -2.26 -1.05 -5.99
CA ALA A 75 -1.37 -0.59 -7.05
C ALA A 75 -1.28 -1.62 -8.18
N VAL A 76 -1.08 -2.90 -7.86
CA VAL A 76 -1.04 -3.99 -8.85
C VAL A 76 -2.36 -4.10 -9.61
N VAL A 77 -3.51 -4.06 -8.92
CA VAL A 77 -4.84 -4.12 -9.55
C VAL A 77 -5.04 -2.96 -10.53
N PHE A 78 -4.66 -1.74 -10.16
CA PHE A 78 -4.79 -0.58 -11.02
C PHE A 78 -3.84 -0.61 -12.22
N VAL A 79 -2.61 -1.08 -12.05
CA VAL A 79 -1.68 -1.32 -13.17
C VAL A 79 -2.26 -2.34 -14.15
N VAL A 80 -2.77 -3.47 -13.66
CA VAL A 80 -3.38 -4.51 -14.51
C VAL A 80 -4.60 -3.96 -15.26
N ARG A 81 -5.46 -3.18 -14.60
CA ARG A 81 -6.62 -2.53 -15.24
C ARG A 81 -6.20 -1.51 -16.29
N HIS A 82 -5.18 -0.70 -16.00
CA HIS A 82 -4.61 0.26 -16.95
C HIS A 82 -4.08 -0.45 -18.20
N GLN A 83 -3.31 -1.53 -18.03
CA GLN A 83 -2.76 -2.33 -19.12
C GLN A 83 -3.87 -2.98 -19.96
N ARG A 84 -4.89 -3.57 -19.32
CA ARG A 84 -6.05 -4.16 -20.03
C ARG A 84 -6.77 -3.12 -20.88
N SER A 85 -7.01 -1.92 -20.34
CA SER A 85 -7.65 -0.84 -21.09
C SER A 85 -6.81 -0.37 -22.29
N ARG A 86 -5.48 -0.32 -22.16
CA ARG A 86 -4.61 0.02 -23.31
C ARG A 86 -4.57 -1.09 -24.36
N ARG A 87 -4.49 -2.37 -23.95
CA ARG A 87 -4.49 -3.52 -24.87
C ARG A 87 -5.78 -3.61 -25.69
N THR A 88 -6.93 -3.30 -25.11
CA THR A 88 -8.22 -3.29 -25.85
C THR A 88 -8.32 -2.20 -26.90
N VAL A 89 -7.60 -1.08 -26.74
CA VAL A 89 -7.54 -0.01 -27.74
C VAL A 89 -6.64 -0.42 -28.89
N HIS A 90 -5.48 -1.02 -28.60
CA HIS A 90 -4.52 -1.40 -29.63
C HIS A 90 -5.01 -2.52 -30.55
N ARG A 91 -5.84 -3.45 -30.04
CA ARG A 91 -6.39 -4.59 -30.81
C ARG A 91 -7.54 -4.22 -31.78
N ARG A 92 -7.96 -2.94 -31.82
CA ARG A 92 -9.01 -2.44 -32.73
C ARG A 92 -8.48 -1.64 -33.93
N HIS A 93 -7.16 -1.48 -34.03
CA HIS A 93 -6.46 -0.97 -35.21
C HIS A 93 -5.76 -2.14 -35.89
#